data_AF-A0A418VUD4-F1
#
_entry.id   AF-A0A418VUD4-F1
#
_cell.length_a   1.000
_cell.length_b   1.000
_cell.length_c   1.000
_cell.angle_alpha   90.00
_cell.angle_beta   90.00
_cell.angle_gamma   90.00
#
_symmetry.space_group_name_H-M   'P 1'
#
loop_
_entity.id
_entity.type
_entity.pdbx_description
1 polymer ?
#
loop_
_entity_poly.entity_id
_entity_poly.type
_entity_poly.pdbx_seq_one_letter_code
_entity_poly.pdbx_strand_id
1 'polypeptide(L)'
;MSRLDSFIRRMMAQRDVIAAAASLIDGLPGPILELGLGNGRTYHHLRETFPDRRIIAFDRALAAHSASIPPPGDLVLGEIDETARAFAGIGAALVHADIATGTVEGDRRLAGWLPALIRDLLAPGGIAASGSPLELPDLRPLTLPAGVPEGRYFLYRRA
;
A
#
# COMPACT_ATOMS: atom_id res chain seq x y z
N MET A 1 6.58 -19.34 -15.99
CA MET A 1 6.84 -19.13 -14.55
C MET A 1 5.68 -19.76 -13.78
N SER A 2 5.93 -20.52 -12.72
CA SER A 2 4.83 -21.12 -11.94
C SER A 2 4.07 -20.05 -11.13
N ARG A 3 2.87 -20.39 -10.63
CA ARG A 3 2.14 -19.50 -9.71
C ARG A 3 2.91 -19.25 -8.41
N LEU A 4 3.68 -20.25 -7.95
CA LEU A 4 4.51 -20.15 -6.77
C LEU A 4 5.68 -19.17 -6.98
N ASP A 5 6.41 -19.28 -8.09
CA ASP A 5 7.51 -18.36 -8.40
C ASP A 5 7.00 -16.91 -8.53
N SER A 6 5.84 -16.72 -9.17
CA SER A 6 5.20 -15.42 -9.29
C SER A 6 4.82 -14.85 -7.92
N PHE A 7 4.30 -15.69 -7.02
CA PHE A 7 3.98 -15.31 -5.65
C PHE A 7 5.24 -14.90 -4.87
N ILE A 8 6.30 -15.71 -4.90
CA ILE A 8 7.58 -15.42 -4.23
C ILE A 8 8.12 -14.06 -4.70
N ARG A 9 8.16 -13.84 -6.01
CA ARG A 9 8.63 -12.57 -6.58
C ARG A 9 7.78 -11.36 -6.13
N ARG A 10 6.47 -11.53 -5.96
CA ARG A 10 5.59 -10.47 -5.42
C ARG A 10 5.91 -10.15 -3.96
N MET A 11 6.11 -11.18 -3.14
CA MET A 11 6.44 -10.99 -1.73
C MET A 11 7.81 -10.32 -1.56
N MET A 12 8.80 -10.72 -2.36
CA MET A 12 10.11 -10.05 -2.38
C MET A 12 9.99 -8.58 -2.81
N ALA A 13 9.23 -8.31 -3.88
CA ALA A 13 8.99 -6.95 -4.34
C ALA A 13 8.36 -6.07 -3.24
N GLN A 14 7.34 -6.57 -2.53
CA GLN A 14 6.71 -5.83 -1.41
C GLN A 14 7.70 -5.54 -0.28
N ARG A 15 8.51 -6.52 0.12
CA ARG A 15 9.55 -6.29 1.13
C ARG A 15 10.52 -5.19 0.69
N ASP A 16 11.01 -5.28 -0.55
CA ASP A 16 12.07 -4.40 -1.03
C ASP A 16 11.57 -2.96 -1.25
N VAL A 17 10.34 -2.77 -1.74
CA VAL A 17 9.73 -1.44 -1.87
C VAL A 17 9.35 -0.81 -0.53
N ILE A 18 8.94 -1.62 0.47
CA ILE A 18 8.71 -1.13 1.83
C ILE A 18 10.03 -0.65 2.46
N ALA A 19 11.11 -1.43 2.30
CA ALA A 19 12.43 -1.02 2.77
C ALA A 19 12.90 0.30 2.12
N ALA A 20 12.67 0.46 0.81
CA ALA A 20 12.99 1.71 0.13
C ALA A 20 12.10 2.88 0.56
N ALA A 21 10.80 2.63 0.79
CA ALA A 21 9.89 3.64 1.29
C ALA A 21 10.34 4.18 2.66
N ALA A 22 10.96 3.36 3.51
CA ALA A 22 11.44 3.79 4.81
C ALA A 22 12.43 4.96 4.74
N SER A 23 13.39 4.91 3.82
CA SER A 23 14.32 6.02 3.59
C SER A 23 13.66 7.21 2.90
N LEU A 24 12.65 6.97 2.05
CA LEU A 24 11.99 8.02 1.27
C LEU A 24 11.03 8.89 2.08
N ILE A 25 10.53 8.36 3.21
CA ILE A 25 9.61 9.06 4.12
C ILE A 25 10.30 9.50 5.42
N ASP A 26 11.62 9.39 5.50
CA ASP A 26 12.37 9.85 6.66
C ASP A 26 12.12 11.35 6.90
N GLY A 27 11.87 11.71 8.16
CA GLY A 27 11.45 13.04 8.56
C GLY A 27 10.05 13.50 8.11
N LEU A 28 9.34 12.75 7.26
CA LEU A 28 7.97 13.09 6.87
C LEU A 28 6.99 12.64 7.96
N PRO A 29 6.19 13.54 8.56
CA PRO A 29 5.19 13.14 9.54
C PRO A 29 4.01 12.41 8.87
N GLY A 30 3.17 11.79 9.69
CA GLY A 30 1.93 11.16 9.25
C GLY A 30 1.92 9.64 9.36
N PRO A 31 0.73 9.03 9.35
CA PRO A 31 0.54 7.59 9.50
C PRO A 31 0.90 6.85 8.22
N ILE A 32 0.90 5.53 8.33
CA ILE A 32 0.96 4.60 7.20
C ILE A 32 -0.42 3.99 7.01
N LEU A 33 -0.86 3.85 5.75
CA LEU A 33 -2.11 3.15 5.43
C LEU A 33 -1.81 1.87 4.67
N GLU A 34 -2.41 0.77 5.10
CA GLU A 34 -2.38 -0.53 4.42
C GLU A 34 -3.76 -0.78 3.78
N LEU A 35 -3.85 -0.70 2.46
CA LEU A 35 -5.06 -1.03 1.73
C LEU A 35 -5.04 -2.52 1.37
N GLY A 36 -5.92 -3.29 2.00
CA GLY A 36 -5.99 -4.75 1.89
C GLY A 36 -5.08 -5.46 2.91
N LEU A 37 -5.64 -5.81 4.06
CA LEU A 37 -4.93 -6.53 5.12
C LEU A 37 -4.67 -8.00 4.75
N GLY A 38 -5.69 -8.70 4.23
CA GLY A 38 -5.65 -10.13 3.94
C GLY A 38 -5.17 -10.95 5.14
N ASN A 39 -4.15 -11.79 4.94
CA ASN A 39 -3.52 -12.54 6.03
C ASN A 39 -2.64 -11.66 6.96
N GLY A 40 -2.30 -10.44 6.54
CA GLY A 40 -1.57 -9.46 7.36
C GLY A 40 -0.05 -9.61 7.37
N ARG A 41 0.54 -10.32 6.40
CA ARG A 41 2.01 -10.46 6.30
C ARG A 41 2.69 -9.12 6.06
N THR A 42 2.15 -8.34 5.12
CA THR A 42 2.72 -7.05 4.75
C THR A 42 2.47 -6.01 5.82
N TYR A 43 1.27 -5.96 6.40
CA TYR A 43 1.00 -5.19 7.62
C TYR A 43 1.98 -5.49 8.76
N HIS A 44 2.23 -6.77 9.07
CA HIS A 44 3.20 -7.15 10.09
C HIS A 44 4.61 -6.67 9.73
N HIS A 45 5.01 -6.77 8.46
CA HIS A 45 6.30 -6.26 8.02
C HIS A 45 6.39 -4.73 8.11
N LEU A 46 5.31 -4.00 7.80
CA LEU A 46 5.23 -2.55 7.99
C LEU A 46 5.41 -2.18 9.48
N ARG A 47 4.79 -2.92 10.41
CA ARG A 47 4.98 -2.70 11.86
C ARG A 47 6.43 -2.85 12.30
N GLU A 48 7.11 -3.90 11.83
CA GLU A 48 8.53 -4.11 12.12
C GLU A 48 9.42 -3.02 11.49
N THR A 49 9.07 -2.55 10.29
CA THR A 49 9.83 -1.53 9.57
C THR A 49 9.64 -0.14 10.17
N PHE A 50 8.46 0.14 10.73
CA PHE A 50 8.04 1.45 11.22
C PHE A 50 7.51 1.38 12.66
N PRO A 51 8.35 1.03 13.64
CA PRO A 51 7.89 0.74 15.01
C PRO A 51 7.19 1.92 15.69
N ASP A 52 7.56 3.16 15.34
CA ASP A 52 7.06 4.38 15.97
C ASP A 52 5.94 5.07 15.18
N ARG A 53 5.47 4.48 14.07
CA ARG A 53 4.42 5.07 13.23
C ARG A 53 3.11 4.33 13.39
N ARG A 54 2.03 5.09 13.53
CA ARG A 54 0.66 4.55 13.46
C ARG A 54 0.40 3.95 12.08
N ILE A 55 -0.15 2.74 12.03
CA ILE A 55 -0.49 2.03 10.79
C ILE A 55 -1.97 1.68 10.82
N ILE A 56 -2.75 2.22 9.89
CA ILE A 56 -4.19 1.95 9.76
C ILE A 56 -4.40 0.99 8.59
N ALA A 57 -5.00 -0.17 8.85
CA ALA A 57 -5.31 -1.16 7.83
C ALA A 57 -6.77 -1.13 7.43
N PHE A 58 -7.03 -1.33 6.13
CA PHE A 58 -8.36 -1.40 5.54
C PHE A 58 -8.57 -2.76 4.92
N ASP A 59 -9.72 -3.38 5.18
CA ASP A 59 -10.12 -4.61 4.50
C ASP A 59 -11.65 -4.76 4.49
N ARG A 60 -12.17 -5.63 3.63
CA ARG A 60 -13.59 -6.01 3.65
C ARG A 60 -13.92 -6.92 4.81
N ALA A 61 -12.97 -7.75 5.23
CA ALA A 61 -13.17 -8.71 6.31
C ALA A 61 -11.88 -8.99 7.07
N LEU A 62 -11.99 -9.30 8.36
CA LEU A 62 -10.86 -9.71 9.17
C LEU A 62 -10.55 -11.20 8.92
N ALA A 63 -9.44 -11.45 8.20
CA ALA A 63 -8.89 -12.80 7.96
C ALA A 63 -7.39 -12.89 8.27
N ALA A 64 -6.88 -11.93 9.05
CA ALA A 64 -5.46 -11.82 9.38
C ALA A 64 -5.02 -12.93 10.35
N HIS A 65 -3.74 -13.31 10.25
CA HIS A 65 -3.10 -14.09 11.29
C HIS A 65 -3.17 -13.33 12.62
N SER A 66 -3.28 -14.02 13.75
CA SER A 66 -3.48 -13.40 15.08
C SER A 66 -2.39 -12.37 15.43
N ALA A 67 -1.13 -12.66 15.06
CA ALA A 67 0.00 -11.73 15.24
C ALA A 67 -0.07 -10.47 14.35
N SER A 68 -0.89 -10.49 13.31
CA SER A 68 -1.01 -9.43 12.31
C SER A 68 -2.30 -8.63 12.45
N ILE A 69 -3.08 -8.84 13.51
CA ILE A 69 -4.30 -8.05 13.76
C ILE A 69 -3.88 -6.65 14.23
N PRO A 70 -4.34 -5.57 13.57
CA PRO A 70 -4.10 -4.22 14.04
C PRO A 70 -4.70 -3.97 15.43
N PRO A 71 -4.10 -3.07 16.24
CA PRO A 71 -4.69 -2.71 17.53
C PRO A 71 -6.06 -2.04 17.35
N PRO A 72 -6.89 -1.99 18.42
CA PRO A 72 -8.20 -1.33 18.36
C PRO A 72 -8.10 0.10 17.82
N GLY A 73 -8.95 0.44 16.85
CA GLY A 73 -8.97 1.76 16.19
C GLY A 73 -8.07 1.90 14.97
N ASP A 74 -7.25 0.88 14.66
CA ASP A 74 -6.33 0.86 13.50
C ASP A 74 -6.70 -0.19 12.45
N LEU A 75 -7.89 -0.80 12.58
CA LEU A 75 -8.52 -1.63 11.55
C LEU A 75 -9.86 -1.02 11.15
N VAL A 76 -10.03 -0.74 9.86
CA VAL A 76 -11.28 -0.24 9.28
C VAL A 76 -11.85 -1.33 8.36
N LEU A 77 -13.06 -1.78 8.66
CA LEU A 77 -13.74 -2.83 7.89
C LEU A 77 -14.82 -2.22 6.99
N GLY A 78 -14.87 -2.68 5.73
CA GLY A 78 -15.87 -2.28 4.73
C GLY A 78 -15.29 -2.27 3.32
N GLU A 79 -16.04 -1.75 2.35
CA GLU A 79 -15.49 -1.54 1.01
C GLU A 79 -14.37 -0.50 1.09
N ILE A 80 -13.17 -0.87 0.60
CA ILE A 80 -11.95 -0.09 0.78
C ILE A 80 -12.06 1.28 0.10
N ASP A 81 -12.68 1.33 -1.08
CA ASP A 81 -12.88 2.57 -1.82
C ASP A 81 -13.86 3.53 -1.13
N GLU A 82 -14.77 3.05 -0.30
CA GLU A 82 -15.67 3.88 0.51
C GLU A 82 -15.02 4.28 1.83
N THR A 83 -14.52 3.30 2.57
CA THR A 83 -14.00 3.49 3.93
C THR A 83 -12.71 4.30 3.97
N ALA A 84 -11.78 4.08 3.04
CA ALA A 84 -10.55 4.85 2.98
C ALA A 84 -10.80 6.30 2.53
N ARG A 85 -11.84 6.59 1.73
CA ARG A 85 -12.18 7.98 1.35
C ARG A 85 -12.52 8.85 2.55
N ALA A 86 -13.06 8.27 3.62
CA ALA A 86 -13.33 9.00 4.86
C ALA A 86 -12.05 9.55 5.53
N PHE A 87 -10.87 9.08 5.12
CA PHE A 87 -9.56 9.53 5.59
C PHE A 87 -8.85 10.47 4.60
N ALA A 88 -9.53 10.98 3.58
CA ALA A 88 -8.96 11.99 2.69
C ALA A 88 -8.43 13.19 3.50
N GLY A 89 -7.20 13.63 3.21
CA GLY A 89 -6.54 14.71 3.94
C GLY A 89 -5.86 14.29 5.25
N ILE A 90 -5.82 12.98 5.60
CA ILE A 90 -5.10 12.48 6.78
C ILE A 90 -3.59 12.79 6.75
N GLY A 91 -3.04 13.01 5.56
CA GLY A 91 -1.61 13.33 5.40
C GLY A 91 -0.72 12.11 5.67
N ALA A 92 -1.03 10.97 5.08
CA ALA A 92 -0.24 9.75 5.23
C ALA A 92 1.16 9.91 4.64
N ALA A 93 2.18 9.46 5.37
CA ALA A 93 3.55 9.43 4.87
C ALA A 93 3.73 8.32 3.81
N LEU A 94 3.06 7.18 4.01
CA LEU A 94 3.07 6.03 3.12
C LEU A 94 1.66 5.45 2.96
N VAL A 95 1.28 5.14 1.73
CA VAL A 95 0.13 4.28 1.44
C VAL A 95 0.64 3.07 0.68
N HIS A 96 0.44 1.88 1.24
CA HIS A 96 0.73 0.59 0.61
C HIS A 96 -0.57 -0.06 0.16
N ALA A 97 -0.61 -0.56 -1.09
CA ALA A 97 -1.79 -1.19 -1.67
C ALA A 97 -1.40 -2.37 -2.58
N ASP A 98 -1.69 -3.60 -2.16
CA ASP A 98 -1.52 -4.81 -2.99
C ASP A 98 -2.86 -5.55 -3.14
N ILE A 99 -3.85 -4.86 -3.71
CA ILE A 99 -5.25 -5.31 -3.83
C ILE A 99 -5.66 -5.65 -5.26
N ALA A 100 -4.69 -5.80 -6.17
CA ALA A 100 -4.94 -6.28 -7.52
C ALA A 100 -5.61 -7.67 -7.45
N THR A 101 -6.67 -7.84 -8.23
CA THR A 101 -7.43 -9.09 -8.26
C THR A 101 -6.82 -10.11 -9.21
N GLY A 102 -6.01 -9.64 -10.17
CA GLY A 102 -5.49 -10.44 -11.28
C GLY A 102 -6.54 -10.79 -12.32
N THR A 103 -7.72 -10.16 -12.25
CA THR A 103 -8.79 -10.28 -13.25
C THR A 103 -8.90 -8.97 -14.00
N VAL A 104 -9.08 -9.03 -15.33
CA VAL A 104 -9.18 -7.84 -16.19
C VAL A 104 -10.22 -6.86 -15.65
N GLU A 105 -11.39 -7.37 -15.28
CA GLU A 105 -12.50 -6.54 -14.82
C GLU A 105 -12.29 -5.97 -13.40
N GLY A 106 -11.71 -6.76 -12.49
CA GLY A 106 -11.39 -6.26 -11.14
C GLY A 106 -10.27 -5.22 -11.17
N ASP A 107 -9.24 -5.44 -11.98
CA ASP A 107 -8.10 -4.53 -12.10
C ASP A 107 -8.51 -3.23 -12.84
N ARG A 108 -9.43 -3.31 -13.82
CA ARG A 108 -10.06 -2.14 -14.45
C ARG A 108 -10.87 -1.31 -13.46
N ARG A 109 -11.65 -1.96 -12.58
CA ARG A 109 -12.38 -1.26 -11.51
C ARG A 109 -11.42 -0.57 -10.56
N LEU A 110 -10.35 -1.25 -10.15
CA LEU A 110 -9.33 -0.70 -9.26
C LEU A 110 -8.67 0.55 -9.85
N ALA A 111 -8.30 0.51 -11.13
CA ALA A 111 -7.72 1.65 -11.85
C ALA A 111 -8.67 2.87 -11.90
N GLY A 112 -9.99 2.66 -11.84
CA GLY A 112 -10.98 3.72 -11.86
C GLY A 112 -11.06 4.58 -10.59
N TRP A 113 -10.50 4.14 -9.46
CA TRP A 113 -10.59 4.88 -8.20
C TRP A 113 -9.30 4.91 -7.36
N LEU A 114 -8.46 3.88 -7.44
CA LEU A 114 -7.27 3.76 -6.59
C LEU A 114 -6.30 4.94 -6.71
N PRO A 115 -5.94 5.44 -7.91
CA PRO A 115 -4.97 6.53 -8.04
C PRO A 115 -5.44 7.81 -7.35
N ALA A 116 -6.71 8.20 -7.54
CA ALA A 116 -7.29 9.39 -6.95
C ALA A 116 -7.39 9.27 -5.42
N LEU A 117 -7.84 8.11 -4.92
CA LEU A 117 -7.89 7.83 -3.50
C LEU A 117 -6.51 7.96 -2.85
N ILE A 118 -5.49 7.29 -3.40
CA ILE A 118 -4.13 7.33 -2.84
C ILE A 118 -3.59 8.76 -2.82
N ARG A 119 -3.82 9.54 -3.89
CA ARG A 119 -3.46 10.95 -3.94
C ARG A 119 -4.11 11.74 -2.81
N ASP A 120 -5.39 11.51 -2.53
CA ASP A 120 -6.14 12.23 -1.48
C ASP A 120 -5.71 11.82 -0.05
N LEU A 121 -5.18 10.61 0.13
CA LEU A 121 -4.70 10.08 1.41
C LEU A 121 -3.29 10.56 1.79
N LEU A 122 -2.39 10.66 0.81
CA LEU A 122 -0.99 10.97 1.04
C LEU A 122 -0.78 12.41 1.52
N ALA A 123 0.26 12.70 2.30
CA ALA A 123 0.79 14.05 2.44
C ALA A 123 1.53 14.48 1.17
N PRO A 124 1.69 15.79 0.89
CA PRO A 124 2.69 16.26 -0.07
C PRO A 124 4.06 15.66 0.23
N GLY A 125 4.74 15.12 -0.78
CA GLY A 125 5.99 14.38 -0.63
C GLY A 125 5.86 12.92 -0.14
N GLY A 126 4.65 12.50 0.26
CA GLY A 126 4.34 11.13 0.67
C GLY A 126 4.51 10.10 -0.44
N ILE A 127 4.65 8.84 -0.05
CA ILE A 127 5.00 7.73 -0.95
C ILE A 127 3.81 6.79 -1.14
N ALA A 128 3.50 6.48 -2.40
CA ALA A 128 2.60 5.38 -2.74
C ALA A 128 3.43 4.15 -3.15
N ALA A 129 3.13 3.02 -2.53
CA ALA A 129 3.63 1.69 -2.89
C ALA A 129 2.42 0.86 -3.36
N SER A 130 2.39 0.45 -4.63
CA SER A 130 1.22 -0.22 -5.21
C SER A 130 1.57 -1.43 -6.08
N GLY A 131 0.77 -2.50 -5.98
CA GLY A 131 0.79 -3.65 -6.88
C GLY A 131 0.16 -3.36 -8.26
N SER A 132 -0.46 -2.18 -8.43
CA SER A 132 -1.05 -1.72 -9.69
C SER A 132 -0.57 -0.31 -10.08
N PRO A 133 -0.52 0.04 -11.38
CA PRO A 133 -0.15 1.39 -11.80
C PRO A 133 -1.09 2.45 -11.22
N LEU A 134 -0.52 3.59 -10.81
CA LEU A 134 -1.26 4.75 -10.31
C LEU A 134 -1.12 5.92 -11.29
N GLU A 135 -1.81 5.84 -12.42
CA GLU A 135 -1.72 6.84 -13.47
C GLU A 135 -2.46 8.13 -13.07
N LEU A 136 -1.72 9.09 -12.51
CA LEU A 136 -2.25 10.38 -12.10
C LEU A 136 -1.14 11.45 -12.13
N PRO A 137 -1.37 12.67 -12.66
CA PRO A 137 -0.34 13.70 -12.78
C PRO A 137 0.32 14.10 -11.45
N ASP A 138 -0.42 14.07 -10.35
CA ASP A 138 0.07 14.43 -9.00
C ASP A 138 0.95 13.34 -8.36
N LEU A 139 1.07 12.16 -8.99
CA LEU A 139 1.86 11.03 -8.50
C LEU A 139 3.06 10.82 -9.43
N ARG A 140 4.21 11.35 -9.01
CA ARG A 140 5.45 11.21 -9.79
C ARG A 140 6.04 9.81 -9.60
N PRO A 141 6.26 9.02 -10.66
CA PRO A 141 6.90 7.71 -10.52
C PRO A 141 8.32 7.85 -9.98
N LEU A 142 8.74 6.88 -9.17
CA LEU A 142 10.08 6.74 -8.64
C LEU A 142 10.75 5.49 -9.18
N THR A 143 12.07 5.49 -9.21
CA THR A 143 12.86 4.31 -9.54
C THR A 143 12.64 3.23 -8.49
N LEU A 144 12.40 2.00 -8.94
CA LEU A 144 12.28 0.86 -8.06
C LEU A 144 13.64 0.41 -7.53
N PRO A 145 13.68 -0.21 -6.34
CA PRO A 145 14.90 -0.82 -5.81
C PRO A 145 15.45 -1.91 -6.73
N ALA A 146 16.78 -2.10 -6.67
CA ALA A 146 17.42 -3.18 -7.39
C ALA A 146 16.80 -4.54 -6.99
N GLY A 147 16.37 -5.33 -7.97
CA GLY A 147 15.77 -6.64 -7.76
C GLY A 147 14.24 -6.67 -7.86
N VAL A 148 13.57 -5.51 -7.87
CA VAL A 148 12.12 -5.43 -8.15
C VAL A 148 11.90 -5.37 -9.67
N PRO A 149 11.27 -6.37 -10.29
CA PRO A 149 11.03 -6.35 -11.73
C PRO A 149 10.05 -5.23 -12.12
N GLU A 150 10.30 -4.57 -13.25
CA GLU A 150 9.36 -3.61 -13.82
C GLU A 150 7.97 -4.20 -14.01
N GLY A 151 6.94 -3.37 -13.78
CA GLY A 151 5.54 -3.77 -13.90
C GLY A 151 5.03 -4.70 -12.79
N ARG A 152 5.88 -5.14 -11.85
CA ARG A 152 5.45 -5.99 -10.73
C ARG A 152 4.93 -5.20 -9.54
N TYR A 153 5.53 -4.06 -9.31
CA TYR A 153 5.21 -3.16 -8.22
C TYR A 153 5.59 -1.75 -8.65
N PHE A 154 4.94 -0.75 -8.08
CA PHE A 154 5.06 0.64 -8.50
C PHE A 154 5.26 1.53 -7.28
N LEU A 155 6.14 2.50 -7.43
CA LEU A 155 6.48 3.46 -6.39
C LEU A 155 6.28 4.87 -6.93
N TYR A 156 5.57 5.71 -6.19
CA TYR A 156 5.29 7.09 -6.58
C TYR A 156 5.51 8.03 -5.41
N ARG A 157 5.81 9.30 -5.71
CA ARG A 157 5.81 10.40 -4.76
C ARG A 157 4.68 11.37 -5.11
N ARG A 158 3.86 11.73 -4.11
CA ARG A 158 2.88 12.82 -4.25
C ARG A 158 3.63 14.15 -4.39
N ALA A 159 3.33 14.88 -5.46
CA ALA A 159 3.90 16.21 -5.74
C ALA A 159 3.50 17.24 -4.67
#